data_AF-A0A0A6PFA5-F1
#
_entry.id   AF-A0A0A6PFA5-F1
#
_cell.length_a   1.000
_cell.length_b   1.000
_cell.length_c   1.000
_cell.angle_alpha   90.00
_cell.angle_beta   90.00
_cell.angle_gamma   90.00
#
_symmetry.space_group_name_H-M   'P 1'
#
loop_
_entity.id
_entity.type
_entity.pdbx_description
1 polymer ?
#
loop_
_entity_poly.entity_id
_entity_poly.type
_entity_poly.pdbx_seq_one_letter_code
_entity_poly.pdbx_strand_id
1 'polypeptide(L)' 'MEPRHDMGTGGNCICPKCETLMEHRRGIPCQDEKCPKCGAKMLREGSYHHELLMAKRAKKK' A
#
# COMPACT_ATOMS: atom_id res chain seq x y z
N MET A 1 -19.13 7.92 13.26
CA MET A 1 -19.43 8.22 11.84
C MET A 1 -18.16 7.87 11.09
N GLU A 2 -18.13 6.71 10.46
CA GLU A 2 -16.91 6.19 9.82
C GLU A 2 -16.46 7.15 8.73
N PRO A 3 -15.18 7.56 8.66
CA PRO A 3 -14.69 8.28 7.52
C PRO A 3 -14.86 7.37 6.32
N ARG A 4 -15.71 7.79 5.39
CA ARG A 4 -15.86 7.19 4.07
C ARG A 4 -14.49 7.32 3.42
N HIS A 5 -13.71 6.24 3.48
CA HIS A 5 -12.47 6.13 2.73
C HIS A 5 -12.85 6.05 1.26
N ASP A 6 -13.02 7.24 0.68
CA ASP A 6 -12.93 7.47 -0.75
C ASP A 6 -11.64 6.80 -1.20
N MET A 7 -11.77 5.62 -1.80
CA MET A 7 -10.63 4.85 -2.29
C MET A 7 -10.17 5.50 -3.58
N GLY A 8 -9.44 6.61 -3.43
CA GLY A 8 -8.95 7.46 -4.50
C GLY A 8 -8.58 6.69 -5.77
N THR A 9 -9.09 7.22 -6.88
CA THR A 9 -8.96 6.72 -8.24
C THR A 9 -7.50 6.50 -8.60
N GLY A 10 -7.06 5.24 -8.59
CA GLY A 10 -5.69 4.87 -8.92
C GLY A 10 -4.74 5.01 -7.73
N GLY A 11 -4.07 3.91 -7.38
CA GLY A 11 -2.98 3.93 -6.41
C GLY A 11 -1.96 2.90 -6.83
N ASN A 12 -0.69 3.24 -6.75
CA ASN A 12 0.42 2.33 -7.06
C ASN A 12 0.48 1.23 -5.99
N CYS A 13 1.01 0.06 -6.31
CA CYS A 13 1.36 -0.92 -5.29
C CYS A 13 2.74 -0.55 -4.72
N ILE A 14 2.82 -0.28 -3.42
CA ILE A 14 4.06 -0.04 -2.69
C ILE A 14 4.46 -1.26 -1.85
N CYS A 15 5.73 -1.62 -1.90
CA CYS A 15 6.32 -2.65 -1.06
C CYS A 15 6.65 -2.09 0.34
N PRO A 16 6.04 -2.56 1.44
CA PRO A 16 6.36 -2.05 2.79
C PRO A 16 7.75 -2.47 3.31
N LYS A 17 8.40 -3.46 2.68
CA LYS A 17 9.77 -3.89 3.03
C LYS A 17 10.87 -3.13 2.30
N CYS A 18 10.60 -2.76 1.06
CA CYS A 18 11.61 -2.36 0.08
C CYS A 18 11.23 -1.07 -0.67
N GLU A 19 10.09 -0.48 -0.30
CA GLU A 19 9.58 0.81 -0.76
C GLU A 19 9.49 0.92 -2.29
N THR A 20 9.41 -0.23 -2.96
CA THR A 20 9.26 -0.34 -4.42
C THR A 20 7.83 -0.01 -4.81
N LEU A 21 7.69 0.95 -5.72
CA LEU A 21 6.44 1.37 -6.34
C LEU A 21 6.24 0.60 -7.65
N MET A 22 5.08 -0.02 -7.80
CA MET A 22 4.65 -0.67 -9.04
C MET A 22 3.29 -0.13 -9.46
N GLU A 23 3.02 -0.15 -10.76
CA GLU A 23 1.70 0.16 -11.28
C GLU A 23 0.71 -0.90 -10.81
N HIS A 24 -0.36 -0.47 -10.14
CA HIS A 24 -1.41 -1.38 -9.74
C HIS A 24 -2.21 -1.85 -10.95
N ARG A 25 -2.24 -3.17 -11.17
CA ARG A 25 -3.07 -3.76 -12.21
C ARG A 25 -4.52 -3.90 -11.78
N ARG A 26 -5.43 -3.31 -12.56
CA ARG A 26 -6.87 -3.49 -12.37
C ARG A 26 -7.23 -4.98 -12.47
N GLY A 27 -7.99 -5.48 -11.51
CA GLY A 27 -8.39 -6.89 -11.41
C GLY A 27 -7.47 -7.76 -10.56
N ILE A 28 -6.26 -7.30 -10.19
CA ILE A 28 -5.36 -8.02 -9.29
C ILE A 28 -5.12 -7.15 -8.05
N PRO A 29 -5.51 -7.57 -6.83
CA PRO A 29 -5.21 -6.82 -5.63
C PRO A 29 -3.69 -6.78 -5.38
N CYS A 30 -3.14 -5.63 -4.98
CA CYS A 30 -1.68 -5.49 -4.69
C CYS A 30 -1.15 -6.57 -3.73
N GLN A 31 -1.99 -7.04 -2.82
CA GLN A 31 -1.61 -8.02 -1.80
C GLN A 31 -1.41 -9.43 -2.34
N ASP A 32 -1.96 -9.73 -3.52
CA ASP A 32 -1.75 -10.98 -4.26
C ASP A 32 -0.45 -10.94 -5.08
N GLU A 33 -0.08 -9.74 -5.55
CA GLU A 33 1.18 -9.52 -6.26
C GLU A 33 2.38 -9.55 -5.30
N LYS A 34 3.42 -10.29 -5.71
CA LYS A 34 4.68 -10.40 -4.97
C LYS A 34 5.70 -9.42 -5.55
N CYS A 35 6.37 -8.67 -4.67
CA CYS A 35 7.41 -7.75 -5.11
C CYS A 35 8.61 -8.51 -5.72
N PRO A 36 9.08 -8.18 -6.93
CA PRO A 36 10.20 -8.85 -7.57
C PRO A 36 11.55 -8.60 -6.87
N LYS A 37 11.67 -7.54 -6.05
CA LYS A 37 12.91 -7.23 -5.32
C LYS A 37 13.07 -8.01 -4.01
N CYS A 38 11.99 -8.30 -3.30
CA CYS A 38 12.06 -8.84 -1.93
C CYS A 38 11.10 -10.00 -1.65
N GLY A 39 10.19 -10.32 -2.58
CA GLY A 39 9.17 -11.37 -2.43
C GLY A 39 8.04 -11.06 -1.46
N ALA A 40 7.98 -9.85 -0.89
CA ALA A 40 6.91 -9.45 0.02
C ALA A 40 5.60 -9.14 -0.73
N LYS A 41 4.47 -9.32 -0.04
CA LYS A 41 3.16 -8.88 -0.51
C LYS A 41 3.15 -7.36 -0.64
N MET A 42 2.65 -6.86 -1.75
CA MET A 42 2.56 -5.42 -1.94
C MET A 42 1.34 -4.84 -1.23
N LEU A 43 1.42 -3.55 -0.93
CA LEU A 43 0.36 -2.79 -0.30
C LEU A 43 -0.10 -1.71 -1.28
N ARG A 44 -1.38 -1.36 -1.28
CA ARG A 44 -1.86 -0.25 -2.12
C ARG A 44 -1.44 1.10 -1.50
N GLU A 45 -0.72 1.89 -2.27
CA GLU A 45 -0.37 3.27 -1.95
C GLU A 45 -1.64 4.12 -1.92
N GLY A 46 -1.75 4.99 -0.92
CA GLY A 46 -2.92 5.86 -0.73
C GLY A 46 -4.14 5.19 -0.10
N SER A 47 -4.03 3.94 0.37
CA SER A 47 -5.09 3.35 1.21
C SER A 47 -4.95 3.79 2.68
N TYR A 48 -6.06 3.82 3.42
CA TYR A 48 -6.08 4.09 4.87
C TYR A 48 -5.03 3.28 5.67
N HIS A 49 -4.79 2.04 5.26
CA HIS A 49 -3.77 1.19 5.86
C HIS A 49 -2.33 1.68 5.66
N HIS A 50 -2.05 2.43 4.59
CA HIS A 50 -0.76 3.05 4.31
C HIS A 50 -0.51 4.26 5.22
N GLU A 51 -1.52 5.11 5.43
CA GLU A 51 -1.43 6.22 6.40
C GLU A 51 -1.21 5.70 7.82
N LEU A 52 -1.89 4.62 8.21
CA LEU A 52 -1.64 3.97 9.51
C LEU A 52 -0.23 3.40 9.63
N LEU A 53 0.35 2.88 8.55
CA LEU A 53 1.74 2.43 8.53
C LEU A 53 2.70 3.61 8.78
N MET A 54 2.47 4.74 8.11
CA MET A 54 3.29 5.95 8.29
C MET A 54 3.12 6.56 9.68
N ALA A 55 1.89 6.65 10.20
CA ALA A 55 1.61 7.13 11.54
C ALA A 55 2.25 6.23 12.62
N LYS A 56 2.25 4.90 12.42
CA LYS A 56 2.96 3.96 13.30
C LYS A 56 4.48 4.09 13.20
N ARG A 57 5.04 4.35 12.00
CA ARG A 57 6.48 4.64 11.83
C ARG A 57 6.87 5.93 12.55
N ALA A 58 6.04 6.97 12.51
CA ALA A 58 6.29 8.26 13.17
C ALA A 58 6.24 8.17 14.71
N LYS A 59 5.36 7.34 15.29
CA LYS A 59 5.25 7.13 16.75
C LYS A 59 6.34 6.22 17.35
N LYS A 60 7.15 5.56 16.52
CA LYS A 60 8.20 4.62 16.96
C LYS A 60 9.58 5.28 17.12
N LYS A 61 9.67 6.60 16.94
CA LYS A 61 10.87 7.41 17.14
C LYS A 61 10.78 8.13 18.49
#